data_AF-A0A4V1AZI9-F1
#
_entry.id   AF-A0A4V1AZI9-F1
#
_cell.length_a   1.000
_cell.length_b   1.000
_cell.length_c   1.000
_cell.angle_alpha   90.00
_cell.angle_beta   90.00
_cell.angle_gamma   90.00
#
_symmetry.space_group_name_H-M   'P 1'
#
loop_
_entity.id
_entity.type
_entity.pdbx_description
1 polymer ?
#
loop_
_entity_poly.entity_id
_entity_poly.type
_entity_poly.pdbx_seq_one_letter_code
_entity_poly.pdbx_strand_id
1 'polypeptide(L)'
;MKTPIRMGAHIEGVHWVAEYLASTHEIRVFRDGRAVDTFAAPAALLGEEDDAGSASDEASRAEDAAVLAVLRRYVAELNAEE
;
A
#
# COMPACT_ATOMS: atom_id res chain seq x y z
N MET A 1 10.29 3.93 -15.47
CA MET A 1 10.39 3.26 -14.16
C MET A 1 9.30 3.87 -13.28
N LYS A 2 8.30 3.10 -12.86
CA LYS A 2 7.21 3.62 -12.02
C LYS A 2 7.75 3.79 -10.61
N THR A 3 7.56 4.98 -10.03
CA THR A 3 8.02 5.30 -8.67
C THR A 3 7.27 4.42 -7.67
N PRO A 4 7.94 3.82 -6.66
CA PRO A 4 7.24 3.08 -5.63
C PRO A 4 6.31 4.02 -4.85
N ILE A 5 5.11 3.52 -4.52
CA ILE A 5 4.09 4.28 -3.78
C ILE A 5 4.31 4.00 -2.30
N ARG A 6 4.49 5.05 -1.49
CA ARG A 6 4.80 4.90 -0.07
C ARG A 6 3.78 5.65 0.78
N MET A 7 2.96 4.91 1.50
CA MET A 7 1.89 5.43 2.34
C MET A 7 2.10 5.14 3.81
N GLY A 8 2.05 6.19 4.63
CA GLY A 8 2.18 6.11 6.08
C GLY A 8 0.86 6.39 6.79
N ALA A 9 0.61 5.68 7.89
CA ALA A 9 -0.49 5.95 8.80
C ALA A 9 -0.05 5.74 10.25
N HIS A 10 -0.48 6.63 11.13
CA HIS A 10 -0.36 6.41 12.56
C HIS A 10 -1.56 5.59 13.03
N ILE A 11 -1.32 4.36 13.46
CA ILE A 11 -2.35 3.44 13.95
C ILE A 11 -1.94 3.03 15.35
N GLU A 12 -2.81 3.30 16.33
CA GLU A 12 -2.60 2.96 17.74
C GLU A 12 -1.29 3.51 18.34
N GLY A 13 -0.89 4.71 17.89
CA GLY A 13 0.36 5.35 18.33
C GLY A 13 1.62 4.80 17.68
N VAL A 14 1.51 3.81 16.78
CA VAL A 14 2.62 3.25 16.01
C VAL A 14 2.60 3.84 14.60
N HIS A 15 3.77 4.25 14.11
CA HIS A 15 3.91 4.71 12.73
C HIS A 15 4.06 3.50 11.80
N TRP A 16 3.02 3.24 11.03
CA TRP A 16 3.00 2.17 10.03
C TRP A 16 3.19 2.77 8.64
N VAL A 17 3.97 2.10 7.79
CA VAL A 17 4.18 2.51 6.39
C VAL A 17 4.06 1.31 5.48
N ALA A 18 3.26 1.41 4.43
CA ALA A 18 3.24 0.46 3.33
C ALA A 18 3.96 1.06 2.13
N GLU A 19 4.87 0.29 1.53
CA GLU A 19 5.59 0.63 0.30
C GLU A 19 5.21 -0.38 -0.78
N TYR A 20 4.52 0.10 -1.81
CA TYR A 20 4.15 -0.69 -2.98
C TYR A 20 5.21 -0.56 -4.09
N LEU A 21 5.72 -1.71 -4.51
CA LEU A 21 6.71 -1.86 -5.57
C LEU A 21 6.00 -2.28 -6.86
N ALA A 22 5.73 -1.31 -7.74
CA ALA A 22 5.11 -1.59 -9.04
C ALA A 22 5.92 -2.53 -9.95
N SER A 23 7.23 -2.67 -9.71
CA SER A 23 8.08 -3.57 -10.52
C SER A 23 7.87 -5.04 -10.19
N THR A 24 7.53 -5.38 -8.96
CA THR A 24 7.35 -6.76 -8.49
C THR A 24 5.93 -7.05 -8.00
N HIS A 25 5.06 -6.03 -7.98
CA HIS A 25 3.73 -6.09 -7.40
C HIS A 25 3.74 -6.56 -5.93
N GLU A 26 4.68 -6.03 -5.14
CA GLU A 26 4.83 -6.38 -3.72
C GLU A 26 4.55 -5.16 -2.83
N ILE A 27 4.02 -5.41 -1.63
CA ILE A 27 3.86 -4.42 -0.56
C ILE A 27 4.78 -4.79 0.58
N ARG A 28 5.63 -3.85 0.96
CA ARG A 28 6.49 -3.93 2.14
C ARG A 28 5.87 -3.12 3.27
N VAL A 29 5.66 -3.75 4.41
CA VAL A 29 5.14 -3.08 5.60
C VAL A 29 6.31 -2.75 6.53
N PHE A 30 6.33 -1.50 6.97
CA PHE A 30 7.26 -0.99 7.96
C PHE A 30 6.50 -0.57 9.21
N ARG A 31 7.06 -0.90 10.36
CA ARG A 31 6.62 -0.47 11.69
C ARG A 31 7.73 0.36 12.30
N ASP A 32 7.45 1.61 12.63
CA ASP A 32 8.41 2.55 13.19
C ASP A 32 9.70 2.67 12.35
N GLY A 33 9.56 2.61 11.02
CA GLY A 33 10.68 2.65 10.08
C GLY A 33 11.43 1.33 9.90
N ARG A 34 11.07 0.26 10.61
CA ARG A 34 11.63 -1.09 10.43
C ARG A 34 10.73 -1.94 9.56
N ALA A 35 11.28 -2.57 8.52
CA ALA A 35 10.52 -3.56 7.73
C ALA A 35 10.12 -4.73 8.64
N VAL A 36 8.82 -4.99 8.73
CA VAL A 36 8.26 -6.08 9.54
C VAL A 36 7.71 -7.19 8.68
N ASP A 37 7.22 -6.87 7.48
CA ASP A 37 6.61 -7.87 6.61
C ASP A 37 6.67 -7.46 5.13
N THR A 38 6.51 -8.43 4.23
CA THR A 38 6.42 -8.20 2.78
C THR A 38 5.54 -9.26 2.16
N PHE A 39 4.54 -8.83 1.40
CA PHE A 39 3.58 -9.72 0.74
C PHE A 39 3.22 -9.21 -0.66
N ALA A 40 2.67 -10.09 -1.50
CA ALA A 40 2.22 -9.70 -2.83
C ALA A 40 1.00 -8.76 -2.73
N ALA A 41 1.04 -7.65 -3.45
CA ALA A 41 -0.08 -6.71 -3.51
C ALA A 41 -1.31 -7.45 -4.05
N PRO A 42 -2.49 -7.35 -3.39
CA PRO A 42 -3.69 -7.97 -3.91
C PRO A 42 -4.01 -7.39 -5.30
N ALA A 43 -4.37 -8.26 -6.24
CA ALA A 43 -4.64 -7.86 -7.63
C ALA A 43 -5.75 -6.79 -7.76
N ALA A 44 -6.65 -6.71 -6.77
CA ALA A 44 -7.71 -5.69 -6.70
C ALA A 44 -7.23 -4.31 -6.24
N LEU A 45 -5.95 -4.16 -5.82
CA LEU A 45 -5.40 -2.92 -5.26
C LEU A 45 -5.01 -1.93 -6.34
N LEU A 46 -4.48 -2.44 -7.45
CA LEU A 46 -4.38 -1.68 -8.68
C LEU A 46 -5.58 -2.09 -9.48
N GLY A 47 -6.60 -1.21 -9.54
CA GLY A 47 -7.68 -1.39 -10.49
C GLY A 47 -7.06 -1.77 -11.83
N GLU A 48 -7.60 -2.81 -12.45
CA GLU A 48 -7.23 -3.21 -13.81
C GLU A 48 -7.61 -2.07 -14.75
N GLU A 49 -6.77 -1.04 -14.81
CA GLU A 49 -6.84 0.02 -15.79
C GLU A 49 -6.15 -0.48 -17.05
N ASP A 50 -6.72 -1.53 -17.64
CA ASP A 50 -6.63 -1.69 -19.08
C ASP A 50 -7.57 -0.61 -19.65
N ASP A 51 -6.97 0.36 -20.35
CA ASP A 51 -7.65 1.36 -21.18
C ASP A 51 -8.35 2.54 -20.47
N ALA A 52 -7.58 3.52 -20.00
CA ALA A 52 -8.00 4.92 -20.07
C ALA A 52 -6.78 5.86 -20.09
N GLY A 53 -6.46 6.38 -21.27
CA GLY A 53 -5.40 7.36 -21.47
C GLY A 53 -5.66 8.66 -20.69
N SER A 54 -5.03 8.80 -19.53
CA SER A 54 -4.41 10.04 -19.02
C SER A 54 -3.84 9.72 -17.65
N ALA A 55 -2.52 9.90 -17.49
CA ALA A 55 -1.88 9.94 -16.18
C ALA A 55 -2.35 11.22 -15.44
N SER A 56 -3.60 11.22 -15.00
CA SER A 56 -4.21 12.30 -14.23
C SER A 56 -3.92 12.09 -12.75
N ASP A 57 -3.76 13.16 -11.98
CA ASP A 57 -3.59 13.17 -10.51
C ASP A 57 -4.65 12.35 -9.73
N GLU A 58 -5.75 12.00 -10.36
CA GLU A 58 -6.82 11.18 -9.78
C GLU A 58 -6.45 9.70 -9.69
N ALA A 59 -5.77 9.13 -10.69
CA ALA A 59 -5.28 7.75 -10.64
C ALA A 59 -4.22 7.60 -9.55
N SER A 60 -3.28 8.56 -9.47
CA SER A 60 -2.28 8.61 -8.40
C SER A 60 -2.92 8.63 -7.01
N ARG A 61 -4.02 9.36 -6.82
CA ARG A 61 -4.76 9.41 -5.54
C ARG A 61 -5.50 8.10 -5.24
N ALA A 62 -6.02 7.42 -6.25
CA ALA A 62 -6.66 6.12 -6.09
C ALA A 62 -5.65 5.05 -5.64
N GLU A 63 -4.48 5.00 -6.27
CA GLU A 63 -3.40 4.08 -5.90
C GLU A 63 -2.93 4.34 -4.46
N ASP A 64 -2.76 5.62 -4.08
CA ASP A 64 -2.40 6.06 -2.72
C ASP A 64 -3.41 5.55 -1.67
N ALA A 65 -4.70 5.78 -1.94
CA ALA A 65 -5.79 5.34 -1.08
C ALA A 65 -5.86 3.81 -0.95
N ALA A 66 -5.57 3.08 -2.03
CA ALA A 66 -5.56 1.62 -2.05
C ALA A 66 -4.42 1.05 -1.19
N VAL A 67 -3.20 1.60 -1.32
CA VAL A 67 -2.05 1.20 -0.47
C VAL A 67 -2.35 1.48 1.01
N LEU A 68 -2.95 2.64 1.31
CA LEU A 68 -3.35 2.98 2.67
C LEU A 68 -4.44 2.04 3.23
N ALA A 69 -5.42 1.66 2.40
CA ALA A 69 -6.47 0.72 2.80
C ALA A 69 -5.91 -0.66 3.13
N VAL A 70 -4.94 -1.14 2.36
CA VAL A 70 -4.25 -2.40 2.63
C VAL A 70 -3.39 -2.33 3.88
N LEU A 71 -2.68 -1.22 4.13
CA LEU A 71 -1.97 -1.03 5.39
C LEU A 71 -2.91 -1.13 6.59
N ARG A 72 -4.06 -0.45 6.54
CA ARG A 72 -5.07 -0.50 7.62
C ARG A 72 -5.62 -1.90 7.82
N ARG A 73 -5.89 -2.61 6.72
CA ARG A 73 -6.37 -3.99 6.78
C ARG A 73 -5.33 -4.92 7.41
N TYR A 74 -4.08 -4.84 6.96
CA TYR A 74 -2.96 -5.61 7.52
C TYR A 74 -2.82 -5.39 9.02
N VAL A 75 -2.85 -4.13 9.47
CA VAL A 75 -2.75 -3.80 10.90
C VAL A 75 -3.98 -4.28 11.68
N ALA A 76 -5.18 -4.23 11.09
CA ALA A 76 -6.38 -4.77 11.71
C ALA A 76 -6.34 -6.30 11.83
N GLU A 77 -5.85 -7.00 10.80
CA GLU A 77 -5.65 -8.46 10.82
C GLU A 77 -4.57 -8.85 11.84
N LEU A 78 -3.45 -8.11 11.89
CA LEU A 78 -2.38 -8.33 12.87
C LEU A 78 -2.88 -8.15 14.32
N ASN A 79 -3.62 -7.07 14.60
CA ASN A 79 -4.17 -6.82 15.94
C ASN A 79 -5.28 -7.82 16.33
N ALA A 80 -6.01 -8.38 15.37
CA ALA A 80 -7.03 -9.39 15.66
C ALA A 80 -6.42 -10.75 16.03
N GLU A 81 -5.16 -10.97 15.69
CA GLU A 81 -4.41 -12.20 15.97
C GLU A 81 -3.62 -12.13 17.30
N GLU A 82 -3.57 -10.96 17.98
CA GLU A 82 -2.90 -10.74 19.29
C GLU A 82 -3.82 -10.88 20.51
#